data_AF-A0A7V0Z281-F1
#
_entry.id   AF-A0A7V0Z281-F1
#
_cell.length_a   1.000
_cell.length_b   1.000
_cell.length_c   1.000
_cell.angle_alpha   90.00
_cell.angle_beta   90.00
_cell.angle_gamma   90.00
#
_symmetry.space_group_name_H-M   'P 1'
#
loop_
_entity.id
_entity.type
_entity.pdbx_description
1 polymer ?
#
loop_
_entity_poly.entity_id
_entity_poly.type
_entity_poly.pdbx_seq_one_letter_code
_entity_poly.pdbx_strand_id
1 'polypeptide(L)' 'MFREEELKKEGWEKRFTMDEPRISEMAEQYRELGFEVLIEPVDLSSEECLSCIASNPNRYKTLYTRKK' A
#
# COMPACT_ATOMS: atom_id res chain seq x y z
N MET A 1 -4.44 -13.82 -9.60
CA MET A 1 -5.20 -13.32 -8.43
C MET A 1 -4.60 -11.98 -8.11
N PHE A 2 -5.39 -10.91 -8.06
CA PHE A 2 -4.85 -9.59 -7.77
C PHE A 2 -4.51 -9.54 -6.28
N ARG A 3 -3.26 -9.21 -5.94
CA ARG A 3 -2.77 -9.20 -4.55
C ARG A 3 -3.68 -8.38 -3.63
N GLU A 4 -4.20 -7.27 -4.15
CA GLU A 4 -5.17 -6.42 -3.45
C GLU A 4 -6.47 -7.16 -3.08
N GLU A 5 -7.00 -8.00 -3.96
CA GLU A 5 -8.23 -8.77 -3.70
C GLU A 5 -8.02 -9.83 -2.61
N GLU A 6 -6.84 -10.45 -2.56
CA GLU A 6 -6.47 -11.40 -1.51
C GLU A 6 -6.38 -10.70 -0.16
N LEU A 7 -5.66 -9.58 -0.11
CA LEU A 7 -5.52 -8.76 1.09
C LEU A 7 -6.89 -8.26 1.59
N LYS A 8 -7.78 -7.87 0.68
CA LYS A 8 -9.15 -7.46 1.02
C LYS A 8 -9.95 -8.59 1.68
N LYS A 9 -9.78 -9.84 1.25
CA LYS A 9 -10.41 -11.01 1.88
C LYS A 9 -9.84 -11.30 3.27
N GLU A 10 -8.57 -10.97 3.50
CA GLU A 10 -7.91 -11.05 4.81
C GLU A 10 -8.23 -9.88 5.75
N GLY A 11 -9.12 -8.97 5.32
CA GLY A 11 -9.57 -7.81 6.10
C GLY A 11 -8.66 -6.58 6.00
N TRP A 12 -7.68 -6.59 5.09
CA TRP A 12 -6.85 -5.42 4.83
C TRP A 12 -7.57 -4.41 3.93
N GLU A 13 -7.42 -3.13 4.26
CA GLU A 13 -7.95 -2.02 3.49
C GLU A 13 -6.81 -1.21 2.88
N LYS A 14 -6.80 -1.06 1.55
CA LYS A 14 -5.86 -0.20 0.82
C LYS A 14 -6.11 1.26 1.22
N ARG A 15 -5.05 1.97 1.59
CA ARG A 15 -5.10 3.39 1.92
C ARG A 15 -4.65 4.26 0.75
N PHE A 16 -3.39 4.13 0.36
CA PHE A 16 -2.79 4.93 -0.70
C PHE A 16 -1.47 4.32 -1.18
N THR A 17 -1.05 4.75 -2.36
CA THR A 17 0.22 4.41 -2.99
C THR A 17 1.12 5.63 -2.97
N MET A 18 2.32 5.53 -2.38
CA MET A 18 3.26 6.65 -2.21
C MET A 18 4.71 6.17 -2.21
N ASP A 19 5.66 7.10 -2.38
CA ASP A 19 7.09 6.82 -2.28
C ASP A 19 7.64 7.00 -0.85
N GLU A 20 8.86 6.50 -0.66
CA GLU A 20 9.63 6.72 0.57
C GLU A 20 10.26 8.11 0.60
N PRO A 21 10.48 8.71 1.78
CA PRO A 21 10.21 8.17 3.13
C PRO A 21 8.75 8.31 3.58
N ARG A 22 7.92 9.02 2.81
CA ARG A 22 6.59 9.47 3.24
C ARG A 22 5.63 8.34 3.57
N ILE A 23 5.66 7.24 2.83
CA ILE A 23 4.83 6.07 3.15
C ILE A 23 5.21 5.43 4.50
N SER A 24 6.49 5.47 4.86
CA SER A 24 7.00 4.94 6.12
C SER A 24 6.59 5.84 7.30
N GLU A 25 6.60 7.16 7.12
CA GLU A 25 6.08 8.13 8.09
C GLU A 25 4.58 7.93 8.35
N MET A 26 3.79 7.71 7.30
CA MET A 26 2.37 7.44 7.46
C MET A 26 2.10 6.07 8.10
N ALA A 27 2.91 5.06 7.77
CA ALA A 27 2.81 3.74 8.38
C ALA A 27 3.04 3.79 9.89
N GLU A 28 4.00 4.58 10.36
CA GLU A 28 4.20 4.82 11.79
C GLU A 28 2.98 5.45 12.44
N GLN A 29 2.45 6.53 11.86
CA GLN A 29 1.22 7.18 12.36
C GLN A 29 0.04 6.22 12.46
N TYR A 30 -0.20 5.36 11.47
CA TYR A 30 -1.27 4.37 11.54
C TYR A 30 -1.04 3.32 12.64
N ARG A 31 0.21 2.91 12.88
CA ARG A 31 0.55 2.00 13.99
C ARG A 31 0.27 2.67 15.34
N GLU A 32 0.62 3.95 15.50
CA GLU A 32 0.33 4.73 16.72
C GLU A 32 -1.17 4.88 16.96
N LEU A 33 -1.96 5.01 15.89
CA LEU A 33 -3.44 5.02 15.94
C LEU A 33 -4.04 3.63 16.24
N GLY A 34 -3.23 2.60 16.41
CA GLY A 34 -3.66 1.25 16.80
C GLY A 34 -4.01 0.32 15.64
N PHE A 35 -3.72 0.71 14.39
CA PHE A 35 -3.92 -0.17 13.24
C PHE A 35 -2.76 -1.16 13.08
N GLU A 36 -3.05 -2.32 12.50
CA GLU A 36 -2.04 -3.13 11.84
C GLU A 36 -1.72 -2.49 10.49
N VAL A 37 -0.43 -2.49 10.12
CA VAL A 37 0.03 -1.86 8.88
C VAL A 37 0.85 -2.85 8.07
N LEU A 38 0.51 -2.95 6.79
CA LEU A 38 1.20 -3.75 5.79
C LEU A 38 1.61 -2.83 4.63
N ILE A 39 2.85 -2.95 4.17
CA ILE A 39 3.34 -2.21 3.00
C ILE A 39 3.73 -3.22 1.95
N GLU A 40 3.12 -3.11 0.77
CA GLU A 40 3.39 -3.98 -0.37
C GLU A 40 3.96 -3.17 -1.56
N PRO A 41 4.71 -3.79 -2.47
CA PRO A 41 5.02 -3.16 -3.75
C PRO A 41 3.74 -2.82 -4.53
N VAL A 42 3.80 -1.83 -5.42
CA VAL A 42 2.64 -1.47 -6.25
C VAL A 42 2.35 -2.60 -7.23
N ASP A 43 1.10 -3.02 -7.25
CA ASP A 43 0.59 -3.92 -8.27
C ASP A 43 0.36 -3.15 -9.58
N LEU A 44 1.34 -3.24 -10.49
CA LEU A 44 1.28 -2.61 -11.80
C LEU A 44 0.22 -3.24 -12.74
N SER A 45 -0.41 -4.35 -12.34
CA SER A 45 -1.49 -4.97 -13.12
C SER A 45 -2.87 -4.42 -12.77
N SER A 46 -3.00 -3.66 -11.67
CA SER A 46 -4.28 -3.24 -11.12
C SER A 46 -4.54 -1.73 -11.16
N GLU A 47 -3.57 -0.89 -11.54
CA GLU A 47 -3.77 0.57 -11.57
C GLU A 47 -3.86 1.10 -13.02
N GLU A 48 -4.86 1.95 -13.27
CA GLU A 48 -5.16 2.47 -14.62
C GLU A 48 -4.24 3.63 -15.04
N CYS A 49 -3.48 4.22 -14.10
CA CYS A 49 -2.60 5.37 -14.36
C CYS A 49 -1.20 5.13 -13.77
N LEU A 50 -0.40 4.36 -14.50
CA LEU A 50 0.90 3.85 -14.04
C LEU A 50 2.11 4.52 -14.68
N SER A 51 1.97 5.51 -15.56
CA SER A 51 3.12 6.04 -16.33
C SER A 51 4.31 6.47 -15.44
N CYS A 52 4.01 7.12 -14.31
CA CYS A 52 5.02 7.53 -13.33
C CYS A 52 5.54 6.37 -12.46
N ILE A 53 4.67 5.41 -12.15
CA ILE A 53 4.97 4.27 -11.27
C ILE A 53 5.73 3.18 -12.04
N ALA A 54 5.29 2.84 -13.26
CA ALA A 54 5.96 1.92 -14.17
C ALA A 54 7.38 2.39 -14.55
N SER A 55 7.63 3.71 -14.54
CA SER A 55 8.97 4.25 -14.75
C SER A 55 9.93 3.95 -13.58
N ASN A 56 9.40 3.74 -12.37
CA ASN A 56 10.19 3.37 -11.18
C ASN A 56 9.34 2.55 -10.18
N PRO A 57 9.07 1.26 -10.47
CA PRO A 57 8.12 0.47 -9.68
C PRO A 57 8.59 0.20 -8.26
N ASN A 58 9.91 0.15 -8.03
CA ASN A 58 10.48 -0.02 -6.69
C ASN A 58 10.39 1.24 -5.82
N ARG A 59 10.11 2.41 -6.42
CA ARG A 59 10.04 3.68 -5.69
C ARG A 59 8.72 3.81 -4.93
N TYR A 60 7.64 3.32 -5.50
CA TYR A 60 6.30 3.43 -4.94
C TYR A 60 5.93 2.15 -4.22
N LYS A 61 5.18 2.30 -3.14
CA LYS A 61 4.63 1.19 -2.36
C LYS A 61 3.19 1.53 -2.02
N THR A 62 2.40 0.49 -1.72
CA THR A 62 1.00 0.63 -1.32
C THR A 62 0.87 0.31 0.16
N LEU A 63 0.25 1.22 0.91
CA LEU A 63 -0.01 1.06 2.32
C LEU A 63 -1.41 0.45 2.51
N TYR A 64 -1.45 -0.64 3.26
CA TYR A 64 -2.65 -1.32 3.71
C TYR A 64 -2.75 -1.24 5.23
N THR A 65 -3.98 -1.13 5.73
CA THR A 65 -4.24 -1.15 7.17
C THR A 65 -5.36 -2.10 7.51
N ARG A 66 -5.32 -2.66 8.71
CA ARG A 66 -6.41 -3.42 9.30
C ARG A 66 -6.62 -2.97 10.73
N LYS A 67 -7.87 -2.96 11.19
CA LYS A 67 -8.16 -2.72 12.61
C LYS A 67 -7.71 -3.95 13.41
N LYS A 68 -7.00 -3.73 14.51
CA LYS A 68 -6.72 -4.78 15.49
C LYS A 68 -8.01 -5.32 16.10
#